data_AF-A0A9X2ESP8-F1
#
_entry.id   AF-A0A9X2ESP8-F1
#
_cell.length_a   1.000
_cell.length_b   1.000
_cell.length_c   1.000
_cell.angle_alpha   90.00
_cell.angle_beta   90.00
_cell.angle_gamma   90.00
#
_symmetry.space_group_name_H-M   'P 1'
#
loop_
_entity.id
_entity.type
_entity.pdbx_description
1 polymer ?
#
loop_
_entity_poly.entity_id
_entity_poly.type
_entity_poly.pdbx_seq_one_letter_code
_entity_poly.pdbx_strand_id
1 'polypeptide(L)'
;MRLTEKQIQYGFYYFFPDDEHSKSVVEVAEYNGEKELTINCTQLNQSYKPKDKKRILNEWIEFLNEHPDAFTKLGFGTRMPQELFEAVCQQTNLVDLDIKWGAYSDLSKINTSDSFMQL
;
A
#
# COMPACT_ATOMS: atom_id res chain seq x y z
N MET A 1 -10.36 13.45 -9.23
CA MET A 1 -8.92 13.47 -9.57
C MET A 1 -8.70 14.05 -10.96
N ARG A 2 -7.76 15.00 -11.14
CA ARG A 2 -7.32 15.50 -12.46
C ARG A 2 -5.89 15.04 -12.70
N LEU A 3 -5.63 14.41 -13.84
CA LEU A 3 -4.29 13.99 -14.23
C LEU A 3 -3.45 15.18 -14.67
N THR A 4 -2.16 15.17 -14.34
CA THR A 4 -1.19 16.13 -14.88
C THR A 4 -0.84 15.80 -16.33
N GLU A 5 -0.27 16.76 -17.08
CA GLU A 5 0.23 16.50 -18.44
C GLU A 5 1.24 15.36 -18.47
N LYS A 6 2.16 15.31 -17.49
CA LYS A 6 3.12 14.19 -17.33
C LYS A 6 2.39 12.86 -17.14
N GLN A 7 1.36 12.79 -16.30
CA GLN A 7 0.61 11.55 -16.06
C GLN A 7 -0.20 11.11 -17.29
N ILE A 8 -0.70 12.05 -18.09
CA ILE A 8 -1.36 11.74 -19.38
C ILE A 8 -0.35 11.18 -20.38
N GLN A 9 0.85 11.76 -20.44
CA GLN A 9 1.88 11.39 -21.41
C GLN A 9 2.55 10.05 -21.07
N TYR A 10 2.90 9.82 -19.81
CA TYR A 10 3.73 8.68 -19.39
C TYR A 10 2.95 7.61 -18.60
N GLY A 11 1.74 7.94 -18.15
CA GLY A 11 0.92 7.11 -17.28
C GLY A 11 0.98 7.54 -15.82
N PHE A 12 -0.13 7.33 -15.09
CA PHE A 12 -0.27 7.75 -13.69
C PHE A 12 0.80 7.14 -12.77
N TYR A 13 1.17 5.88 -12.99
CA TYR A 13 2.17 5.15 -12.19
C TYR A 13 3.59 5.20 -12.75
N TYR A 14 3.88 6.10 -13.70
CA TYR A 14 5.24 6.25 -14.20
C TYR A 14 6.14 6.85 -13.11
N PHE A 15 7.25 6.19 -12.82
CA PHE A 15 8.19 6.66 -11.81
C PHE A 15 9.15 7.70 -12.41
N PHE A 16 9.07 8.93 -11.90
CA PHE A 16 10.02 9.99 -12.21
C PHE A 16 11.03 10.12 -11.05
N PRO A 17 12.32 9.81 -11.26
CA PRO A 17 13.32 9.82 -10.18
C PRO A 17 13.48 11.16 -9.47
N ASP A 18 13.19 12.26 -10.16
CA ASP A 18 13.39 13.63 -9.67
C ASP A 18 12.17 14.19 -8.91
N ASP A 19 11.03 13.49 -8.95
CA ASP A 19 9.82 13.92 -8.24
C ASP A 19 9.91 13.54 -6.73
N GLU A 20 9.18 14.24 -5.88
CA GLU A 20 9.05 13.87 -4.46
C GLU A 20 8.18 12.62 -4.33
N HIS A 21 8.68 11.61 -3.60
CA HIS A 21 7.97 10.36 -3.35
C HIS A 21 7.86 10.09 -1.86
N SER A 22 6.71 9.56 -1.43
CA SER A 22 6.59 8.98 -0.10
C SER A 22 7.64 7.89 0.10
N LYS A 23 8.13 7.73 1.33
CA LYS A 23 9.07 6.67 1.65
C LYS A 23 8.51 5.33 1.20
N SER A 24 9.34 4.55 0.51
CA SER A 24 8.99 3.20 0.08
C SER A 24 9.85 2.17 0.78
N VAL A 25 9.21 1.11 1.27
CA VAL A 25 9.86 0.03 2.02
C VAL A 25 9.38 -1.35 1.56
N VAL A 26 10.19 -2.37 1.84
CA VAL A 26 9.86 -3.78 1.58
C VAL A 26 9.56 -4.50 2.88
N GLU A 27 10.35 -4.29 3.93
CA GLU A 27 10.27 -5.00 5.21
C GLU A 27 9.75 -4.08 6.33
N VAL A 28 9.04 -4.66 7.30
CA VAL A 28 8.57 -3.92 8.48
C VAL A 28 9.73 -3.31 9.25
N ALA A 29 10.91 -3.94 9.26
CA ALA A 29 12.11 -3.42 9.93
C ALA A 29 12.61 -2.08 9.35
N GLU A 30 12.17 -1.69 8.15
CA GLU A 30 12.49 -0.40 7.55
C GLU A 30 11.51 0.71 7.97
N TYR A 31 10.39 0.35 8.61
CA TYR A 31 9.40 1.28 9.15
C TYR A 31 9.93 1.98 10.41
N ASN A 32 9.87 3.31 10.42
CA ASN A 32 10.39 4.15 11.51
C ASN A 32 9.31 5.09 12.08
N GLY A 33 8.02 4.72 11.97
CA GLY A 33 6.92 5.52 12.51
C GLY A 33 6.29 6.49 11.51
N GLU A 34 6.57 6.35 10.20
CA GLU A 34 5.96 7.18 9.17
C GLU A 34 4.42 7.08 9.21
N LYS A 35 3.74 8.21 8.97
CA LYS A 35 2.28 8.25 8.81
C LYS A 35 1.84 8.04 7.37
N GLU A 36 2.73 8.30 6.42
CA GLU A 36 2.54 8.13 4.99
C GLU A 36 3.62 7.20 4.45
N LEU A 37 3.24 6.06 3.86
CA LEU A 37 4.20 5.03 3.46
C LEU A 37 3.75 4.26 2.22
N THR A 38 4.69 3.92 1.34
CA THR A 38 4.48 2.95 0.26
C THR A 38 5.10 1.60 0.62
N ILE A 39 4.28 0.56 0.70
CA ILE A 39 4.70 -0.80 1.03
C ILE A 39 4.78 -1.64 -0.25
N ASN A 40 5.97 -2.14 -0.56
CA ASN A 40 6.26 -2.97 -1.74
C ASN A 40 6.65 -4.39 -1.32
N CYS A 41 5.86 -5.00 -0.43
CA CYS A 41 6.16 -6.29 0.20
C CYS A 41 5.88 -7.53 -0.68
N THR A 42 5.34 -7.34 -1.88
CA THR A 42 4.99 -8.42 -2.81
C THR A 42 5.73 -8.27 -4.14
N GLN A 43 5.71 -9.32 -4.99
CA GLN A 43 6.43 -9.33 -6.28
C GLN A 43 7.92 -8.95 -6.17
N LEU A 44 8.52 -9.29 -5.02
CA LEU A 44 9.93 -9.03 -4.75
C LEU A 44 10.82 -9.68 -5.81
N ASN A 45 11.97 -9.06 -6.04
CA ASN A 45 12.97 -9.51 -7.01
C ASN A 45 13.47 -10.95 -6.72
N GLN A 46 14.33 -11.48 -7.59
CA GLN A 46 14.82 -12.85 -7.47
C GLN A 46 15.83 -13.08 -6.33
N SER A 47 16.39 -12.02 -5.73
CA SER A 47 17.33 -12.19 -4.61
C SER A 47 16.65 -12.65 -3.31
N TYR A 48 15.36 -12.36 -3.15
CA TYR A 48 14.57 -12.88 -2.02
C TYR A 48 14.20 -14.34 -2.22
N LYS A 49 14.50 -15.19 -1.23
CA LYS A 49 14.07 -16.59 -1.26
C LYS A 49 12.56 -16.70 -1.04
N PRO A 50 11.89 -17.77 -1.52
CA PRO A 50 10.45 -17.94 -1.31
C PRO A 50 10.01 -17.85 0.15
N LYS A 51 10.83 -18.37 1.08
CA LYS A 51 10.60 -18.26 2.52
C LYS A 51 10.59 -16.80 2.99
N ASP A 52 11.50 -15.98 2.48
CA ASP A 52 11.62 -14.56 2.85
C ASP A 52 10.45 -13.76 2.27
N LYS A 53 10.04 -14.02 1.02
CA LYS A 53 8.86 -13.37 0.42
C LYS A 53 7.60 -13.63 1.25
N LYS A 54 7.40 -14.87 1.71
CA LYS A 54 6.27 -15.24 2.56
C LYS A 54 6.37 -14.59 3.94
N ARG A 55 7.56 -14.61 4.56
CA ARG A 55 7.82 -13.96 5.84
C ARG A 55 7.47 -12.47 5.78
N ILE A 56 8.01 -11.75 4.81
CA ILE A 56 7.84 -10.31 4.64
C ILE A 56 6.36 -9.93 4.48
N LEU A 57 5.62 -10.68 3.66
CA LEU A 57 4.18 -10.47 3.50
C LEU A 57 3.43 -10.66 4.83
N ASN A 58 3.73 -11.77 5.54
CA ASN A 58 3.08 -12.08 6.81
C ASN A 58 3.40 -11.05 7.89
N GLU A 59 4.65 -10.59 8.00
CA GLU A 59 5.06 -9.56 8.95
C GLU A 59 4.27 -8.26 8.73
N TRP A 60 4.05 -7.85 7.48
CA TRP A 60 3.22 -6.68 7.19
C TRP A 60 1.75 -6.88 7.56
N ILE A 61 1.19 -8.06 7.28
CA ILE A 61 -0.20 -8.40 7.65
C ILE A 61 -0.35 -8.36 9.17
N GLU A 62 0.57 -8.99 9.91
CA GLU A 62 0.59 -8.99 11.37
C GLU A 62 0.70 -7.56 11.91
N PHE A 63 1.67 -6.79 11.41
CA PHE A 63 1.88 -5.39 11.81
C PHE A 63 0.64 -4.52 11.61
N LEU A 64 0.01 -4.60 10.44
CA LEU A 64 -1.19 -3.80 10.14
C LEU A 64 -2.36 -4.16 11.06
N ASN A 65 -2.52 -5.43 11.40
CA ASN A 65 -3.57 -5.87 12.32
C ASN A 65 -3.28 -5.45 13.77
N GLU A 66 -2.03 -5.44 14.19
CA GLU A 66 -1.62 -5.04 15.55
C GLU A 66 -1.63 -3.52 15.75
N HIS A 67 -1.49 -2.75 14.67
CA HIS A 67 -1.37 -1.29 14.70
C HIS A 67 -2.41 -0.59 13.80
N PRO A 68 -3.72 -0.67 14.12
CA PRO A 68 -4.79 -0.13 13.28
C PRO A 68 -4.77 1.39 13.12
N ASP A 69 -4.00 2.11 13.93
CA ASP A 69 -3.90 3.57 13.95
C ASP A 69 -2.55 4.10 13.43
N ALA A 70 -1.69 3.21 12.90
CA ALA A 70 -0.33 3.52 12.48
C ALA A 70 -0.29 4.56 11.35
N PHE A 71 -1.15 4.41 10.34
CA PHE A 71 -1.06 5.16 9.08
C PHE A 71 -2.23 6.09 8.84
N THR A 72 -1.94 7.22 8.20
CA THR A 72 -2.93 8.12 7.60
C THR A 72 -2.99 7.97 6.09
N LYS A 73 -1.88 7.59 5.43
CA LYS A 73 -1.85 7.27 4.00
C LYS A 73 -1.03 6.01 3.73
N LEU A 74 -1.56 5.12 2.89
CA LEU A 74 -0.84 3.93 2.45
C LEU A 74 -0.88 3.81 0.92
N GLY A 75 0.28 3.50 0.35
CA GLY A 75 0.43 3.13 -1.05
C GLY A 75 0.93 1.70 -1.20
N PHE A 76 0.46 0.98 -2.22
CA PHE A 76 0.94 -0.35 -2.59
C PHE A 76 1.36 -0.37 -4.05
N GLY A 77 2.68 -0.36 -4.30
CA GLY A 77 3.26 -0.29 -5.65
C GLY A 77 3.42 -1.65 -6.35
N THR A 78 3.13 -2.74 -5.64
CA THR A 78 3.16 -4.13 -6.13
C THR A 78 1.80 -4.79 -5.93
N ARG A 79 1.59 -5.98 -6.53
CA ARG A 79 0.31 -6.69 -6.45
C ARG A 79 -0.15 -6.86 -5.00
N MET A 80 -1.35 -6.41 -4.67
CA MET A 80 -1.95 -6.62 -3.36
C MET A 80 -2.77 -7.93 -3.32
N PRO A 81 -2.41 -8.91 -2.47
CA PRO A 81 -3.23 -10.10 -2.19
C PRO A 81 -4.43 -9.77 -1.29
N GLN A 82 -5.46 -10.63 -1.32
CA GLN A 82 -6.67 -10.48 -0.50
C GLN A 82 -6.37 -10.30 1.00
N GLU A 83 -5.52 -11.14 1.58
CA GLU A 83 -5.17 -11.09 3.01
C GLU A 83 -4.49 -9.76 3.44
N LEU A 84 -3.65 -9.19 2.57
CA LEU A 84 -3.03 -7.89 2.83
C LEU A 84 -4.06 -6.76 2.74
N PHE A 85 -4.96 -6.84 1.76
CA PHE A 85 -6.06 -5.90 1.63
C PHE A 85 -6.98 -5.91 2.85
N GLU A 86 -7.35 -7.08 3.35
CA GLU A 86 -8.19 -7.21 4.55
C GLU A 86 -7.55 -6.61 5.80
N ALA A 87 -6.23 -6.75 5.95
CA ALA A 87 -5.48 -6.13 7.04
C ALA A 87 -5.42 -4.60 6.92
N VAL A 88 -5.24 -4.07 5.70
CA VAL A 88 -5.28 -2.62 5.45
C VAL A 88 -6.68 -2.04 5.70
N CYS A 89 -7.73 -2.80 5.40
CA CYS A 89 -9.10 -2.37 5.71
C CYS A 89 -9.41 -2.27 7.21
N GLN A 90 -8.52 -2.75 8.10
CA GLN A 90 -8.65 -2.54 9.55
C GLN A 90 -8.07 -1.20 10.02
N GLN A 91 -7.37 -0.45 9.14
CA GLN A 91 -6.79 0.82 9.53
C GLN A 91 -7.88 1.87 9.80
N THR A 92 -7.90 2.47 10.98
CA THR A 92 -8.95 3.39 11.43
C THR A 92 -8.66 4.86 11.13
N ASN A 93 -7.38 5.21 10.95
CA ASN A 93 -6.94 6.58 10.66
C ASN A 93 -6.63 6.82 9.18
N LEU A 94 -6.86 5.81 8.33
CA LEU A 94 -6.49 5.85 6.92
C LEU A 94 -7.44 6.77 6.15
N VAL A 95 -6.90 7.85 5.59
CA VAL A 95 -7.65 8.80 4.76
C VAL A 95 -7.32 8.69 3.28
N ASP A 96 -6.23 7.99 2.94
CA ASP A 96 -5.81 7.75 1.57
C ASP A 96 -5.24 6.33 1.44
N LEU A 97 -5.74 5.59 0.44
CA LEU A 97 -5.31 4.25 0.11
C LEU A 97 -5.11 4.15 -1.40
N ASP A 98 -3.85 4.14 -1.81
CA ASP A 98 -3.45 3.91 -3.20
C ASP A 98 -3.03 2.45 -3.39
N ILE A 99 -3.69 1.77 -4.32
CA ILE A 99 -3.40 0.38 -4.67
C ILE A 99 -3.19 0.32 -6.17
N LYS A 100 -1.94 0.04 -6.59
CA LYS A 100 -1.60 -0.07 -8.00
C LYS A 100 -2.44 -1.13 -8.72
N TRP A 101 -2.51 -2.33 -8.14
CA TRP A 101 -3.37 -3.42 -8.59
C TRP A 101 -3.43 -4.56 -7.56
N GLY A 102 -4.48 -5.36 -7.62
CA GLY A 102 -4.67 -6.54 -6.77
C GLY A 102 -5.58 -7.57 -7.42
N ALA A 103 -5.75 -8.71 -6.76
CA ALA A 103 -6.68 -9.75 -7.18
C ALA A 103 -7.61 -10.07 -6.01
N TYR A 104 -8.82 -9.53 -6.05
CA TYR A 104 -9.77 -9.57 -4.94
C TYR A 104 -10.92 -10.50 -5.26
N SER A 105 -11.18 -11.43 -4.34
CA SER A 105 -12.42 -12.22 -4.33
C SER A 105 -13.53 -11.53 -3.56
N ASP A 106 -13.16 -10.65 -2.61
CA ASP A 106 -14.10 -9.94 -1.75
C ASP A 106 -13.60 -8.51 -1.49
N LEU A 107 -14.43 -7.52 -1.82
CA LEU A 107 -14.19 -6.10 -1.57
C LEU A 107 -15.08 -5.55 -0.45
N SER A 108 -15.93 -6.37 0.17
CA SER A 108 -16.86 -5.95 1.22
C SER A 108 -16.19 -5.36 2.46
N LYS A 109 -14.87 -5.59 2.61
CA LYS A 109 -14.05 -5.07 3.71
C LYS A 109 -13.66 -3.61 3.55
N ILE A 110 -13.91 -2.98 2.39
CA ILE A 110 -13.82 -1.52 2.29
C ILE A 110 -14.90 -0.92 3.18
N ASN A 111 -14.53 -0.62 4.42
CA ASN A 111 -15.35 0.19 5.29
C ASN A 111 -15.23 1.62 4.80
N THR A 112 -16.11 2.02 3.88
CA THR A 112 -16.36 3.43 3.64
C THR A 112 -16.98 4.01 4.91
N SER A 113 -16.17 4.54 5.82
CA SER A 113 -16.63 5.67 6.61
C SER A 113 -16.99 6.77 5.61
N ASP A 114 -18.16 7.40 5.76
CA ASP A 114 -18.85 8.31 4.81
C ASP A 114 -18.02 9.49 4.23
N SER A 115 -16.75 9.62 4.60
CA SER A 115 -15.84 10.69 4.19
C SER A 115 -15.22 10.54 2.79
N PHE A 116 -15.33 9.39 2.12
CA PHE A 116 -14.76 9.18 0.77
C PHE A 116 -15.63 9.69 -0.39
N MET A 117 -16.84 10.20 -0.11
CA MET A 117 -17.80 10.68 -1.13
C MET A 117 -18.00 12.21 -1.06
N GLN A 118 -16.92 12.99 -1.11
CA GLN A 118 -17.04 14.41 -1.49
C GLN A 118 -16.18 14.71 -2.72
N LEU A 119 -16.93 15.04 -3.78
CA LEU A 119 -16.64 15.28 -5.19
C LEU A 119 -15.38 16.10 -5.52
#